data_AF-A0A7X4FLP0-F1
#
_entry.id   AF-A0A7X4FLP0-F1
#
_cell.length_a   1.000
_cell.length_b   1.000
_cell.length_c   1.000
_cell.angle_alpha   90.00
_cell.angle_beta   90.00
_cell.angle_gamma   90.00
#
_symmetry.space_group_name_H-M   'P 1'
#
loop_
_entity.id
_entity.type
_entity.pdbx_description
1 polymer ?
#
loop_
_entity_poly.entity_id
_entity_poly.type
_entity_poly.pdbx_seq_one_letter_code
_entity_poly.pdbx_strand_id
1 'polypeptide(L)'
;MRQHPDILNFKFRRGLKRPEKINAIEAYLRGNMTDEERRIWEACFDTVPSPLEEDARRGWIGQMDEIALSSDAFIPFRDNIDRAARTGVKYVVETGGSVRDDDVIAACDEYGMLLVMTGVRLFHH
;
A
#
# COMPACT_ATOMS: atom_id res chain seq x y z
N MET A 1 5.39 1.73 2.84
CA MET A 1 5.79 1.40 4.22
C MET A 1 7.19 0.81 4.36
N ARG A 2 7.61 -0.24 3.63
CA ARG A 2 8.97 -0.81 3.76
C ARG A 2 10.12 0.18 3.59
N GLN A 3 9.90 1.27 2.86
CA GLN A 3 10.87 2.33 2.62
C GLN A 3 10.84 3.45 3.67
N HIS A 4 10.01 3.33 4.72
CA HIS A 4 9.98 4.31 5.80
C HIS A 4 11.37 4.45 6.46
N PRO A 5 11.86 5.66 6.75
CA PRO A 5 13.20 5.88 7.32
C PRO A 5 13.48 5.02 8.56
N ASP A 6 12.54 4.94 9.50
CA ASP A 6 12.71 4.11 10.71
C ASP A 6 12.91 2.62 10.40
N ILE A 7 12.24 2.11 9.37
CA ILE A 7 12.35 0.70 8.94
C ILE A 7 13.69 0.46 8.24
N LEU A 8 14.10 1.39 7.37
CA LEU A 8 15.41 1.33 6.72
C LEU A 8 16.57 1.39 7.72
N ASN A 9 16.33 2.03 8.87
CA ASN A 9 17.33 2.21 9.94
C ASN A 9 17.29 1.13 11.03
N PHE A 10 16.50 0.07 10.86
CA PHE A 10 16.44 -1.04 11.82
C PHE A 10 17.82 -1.62 12.15
N LYS A 11 18.06 -1.81 13.45
CA LYS A 11 19.31 -2.35 13.99
C LYS A 11 19.20 -3.86 14.17
N PHE A 12 19.33 -4.60 13.07
CA PHE A 12 19.34 -6.06 13.08
C PHE A 12 20.61 -6.61 13.72
N ARG A 13 20.49 -7.76 14.39
CA ARG A 13 21.64 -8.49 14.93
C ARG A 13 22.65 -8.85 13.85
N ARG A 14 23.93 -8.87 14.22
CA ARG A 14 25.01 -9.29 13.32
C ARG A 14 24.81 -10.74 12.88
N GLY A 15 25.09 -11.02 11.61
CA GLY A 15 25.00 -12.37 11.03
C GLY A 15 23.61 -12.80 10.54
N LEU A 16 22.58 -11.97 10.72
CA LEU A 16 21.25 -12.24 10.20
C LEU A 16 21.22 -12.18 8.66
N LYS A 17 20.70 -13.22 8.01
CA LYS A 17 20.63 -13.31 6.55
C LYS A 17 19.55 -12.38 6.00
N ARG A 18 19.65 -12.05 4.71
CA ARG A 18 18.70 -11.16 4.02
C ARG A 18 17.23 -11.64 4.10
N PRO A 19 16.89 -12.94 3.91
CA PRO A 19 15.50 -13.40 4.03
C PRO A 19 14.93 -13.21 5.43
N GLU A 20 15.73 -13.47 6.48
CA GLU A 20 15.32 -13.28 7.88
C GLU A 20 15.01 -11.81 8.17
N LYS A 21 15.84 -10.87 7.67
CA LYS A 21 15.59 -9.43 7.77
C LYS A 21 14.28 -9.03 7.10
N ILE A 22 14.00 -9.55 5.91
CA ILE A 22 12.77 -9.25 5.17
C ILE A 22 11.56 -9.76 5.97
N ASN A 23 11.59 -11.00 6.44
CA ASN A 23 10.51 -11.57 7.24
C ASN A 23 10.25 -10.77 8.52
N ALA A 24 11.30 -10.29 9.18
CA ALA A 24 11.16 -9.44 10.36
C ALA A 24 10.50 -8.08 10.03
N ILE A 25 10.85 -7.45 8.90
CA ILE A 25 10.18 -6.23 8.44
C ILE A 25 8.70 -6.50 8.15
N GLU A 26 8.39 -7.61 7.49
CA GLU A 26 7.00 -7.98 7.18
C GLU A 26 6.18 -8.21 8.44
N ALA A 27 6.71 -8.96 9.40
CA ALA A 27 6.03 -9.19 10.67
C ALA A 27 5.75 -7.87 11.40
N TYR A 28 6.72 -6.94 11.40
CA TYR A 28 6.55 -5.61 11.99
C TYR A 28 5.46 -4.79 11.30
N LEU A 29 5.40 -4.84 9.97
CA LEU A 29 4.39 -4.14 9.19
C LEU A 29 2.99 -4.75 9.35
N ARG A 30 2.91 -6.07 9.52
CA ARG A 30 1.66 -6.83 9.75
C ARG A 30 0.99 -6.44 11.06
N GLY A 31 1.78 -6.16 12.11
CA GLY A 31 1.32 -5.55 13.36
C GLY A 31 0.50 -6.46 14.30
N ASN A 32 0.30 -7.73 13.97
CA ASN A 32 -0.55 -8.68 14.73
C ASN A 32 0.21 -9.95 15.15
N MET A 33 1.41 -9.79 15.70
CA MET A 33 2.20 -10.93 16.18
C MET A 33 1.60 -11.54 17.44
N THR A 34 1.64 -12.87 17.56
CA THR A 34 1.44 -13.55 18.86
C THR A 34 2.61 -13.26 19.79
N ASP A 35 2.45 -13.52 21.09
CA ASP A 35 3.55 -13.37 22.05
C ASP A 35 4.77 -14.23 21.72
N GLU A 36 4.55 -15.42 21.15
CA GLU A 36 5.62 -16.32 20.71
C GLU A 36 6.34 -15.76 19.47
N GLU A 37 5.58 -15.33 18.46
CA GLU A 37 6.14 -14.68 17.27
C GLU A 37 6.93 -13.43 17.64
N ARG A 38 6.42 -12.64 18.60
CA ARG A 38 7.08 -11.43 19.09
C ARG A 38 8.43 -11.74 19.73
N ARG A 39 8.54 -12.80 20.55
CA ARG A 39 9.83 -13.21 21.15
C ARG A 39 10.87 -13.58 20.09
N ILE A 40 10.45 -14.33 19.07
CA ILE A 40 11.32 -14.72 17.96
C ILE A 40 11.73 -13.49 17.15
N TRP A 41 10.80 -12.58 16.90
CA TRP A 41 11.03 -11.35 16.16
C TRP A 41 11.97 -10.40 16.91
N GLU A 42 11.78 -10.19 18.21
CA GLU A 42 12.66 -9.35 19.05
C GLU A 42 14.11 -9.85 19.03
N ALA A 43 14.31 -11.18 18.99
CA ALA A 43 15.63 -11.79 18.87
C ALA A 43 16.34 -11.52 17.52
N CYS A 44 15.68 -10.91 16.53
CA CYS A 44 16.31 -10.49 15.29
C CYS A 44 17.07 -9.14 15.41
N PHE A 45 16.92 -8.39 16.50
CA PHE A 45 17.40 -7.02 16.62
C PHE A 45 18.43 -6.84 17.74
N ASP A 46 19.45 -6.02 17.49
CA ASP A 46 20.33 -5.49 18.55
C ASP A 46 19.63 -4.40 19.37
N THR A 47 18.71 -3.68 18.73
CA THR A 47 17.82 -2.71 19.37
C THR A 47 16.43 -2.90 18.81
N VAL A 48 15.52 -3.39 19.66
CA VAL A 48 14.13 -3.66 19.27
C VAL A 48 13.47 -2.34 18.85
N PRO A 49 12.96 -2.22 17.62
CA PRO A 49 12.35 -0.99 17.16
C PRO A 49 10.98 -0.79 17.81
N SER A 50 10.68 0.46 18.20
CA SER A 50 9.37 0.84 18.70
C SER A 50 8.30 0.73 17.59
N PRO A 51 7.02 0.52 17.94
CA PRO A 51 5.93 0.60 16.98
C PRO A 51 5.87 1.96 16.29
N LEU A 52 5.64 1.97 14.97
CA LEU A 52 5.36 3.18 14.22
C LEU A 52 3.97 3.69 14.61
N GLU A 53 3.94 4.90 15.18
CA GLU A 53 2.72 5.66 15.45
C GLU A 53 1.85 5.78 14.20
N GLU A 54 0.53 5.73 14.36
CA GLU A 54 -0.40 5.79 13.23
C GLU A 54 -0.24 7.07 12.40
N ASP A 55 0.04 8.19 13.06
CA ASP A 55 0.29 9.47 12.38
C ASP A 55 1.54 9.45 11.51
N ALA A 56 2.62 8.79 11.97
CA ALA A 56 3.82 8.61 11.16
C ALA A 56 3.53 7.74 9.93
N ARG A 57 2.74 6.67 10.10
CA ARG A 57 2.31 5.81 8.99
C ARG A 57 1.49 6.59 7.97
N ARG A 58 0.50 7.36 8.44
CA ARG A 58 -0.36 8.19 7.57
C ARG A 58 0.44 9.27 6.86
N GLY A 59 1.32 9.96 7.58
CA GLY A 59 2.19 10.98 7.01
C GLY A 59 3.10 10.43 5.91
N TRP A 60 3.70 9.26 6.15
CA TRP A 60 4.52 8.59 5.14
C TRP A 60 3.73 8.15 3.90
N ILE A 61 2.54 7.55 4.08
CA ILE A 61 1.68 7.15 2.95
C ILE A 61 1.20 8.39 2.18
N GLY A 62 0.88 9.48 2.87
CA GLY A 62 0.44 10.73 2.25
C GLY A 62 1.52 11.45 1.44
N GLN A 63 2.78 11.06 1.57
CA GLN A 63 3.89 11.56 0.74
C GLN A 63 4.03 10.79 -0.59
N MET A 64 3.34 9.66 -0.75
CA MET A 64 3.39 8.90 -1.99
C MET A 64 2.58 9.64 -3.07
N ASP A 65 3.12 9.69 -4.27
CA ASP A 65 2.52 10.35 -5.43
C ASP A 65 2.89 9.60 -6.72
N GLU A 66 2.26 9.97 -7.83
CA GLU A 66 2.49 9.40 -9.18
C GLU A 66 2.23 7.88 -9.27
N ILE A 67 1.31 7.35 -8.46
CA ILE A 67 0.94 5.93 -8.52
C ILE A 67 -0.03 5.68 -9.67
N ALA A 68 0.17 4.57 -10.39
CA ALA A 68 -0.77 4.06 -11.37
C ALA A 68 -1.61 2.91 -10.80
N LEU A 69 -2.91 2.93 -11.10
CA LEU A 69 -3.89 1.89 -10.75
C LEU A 69 -4.44 1.28 -12.04
N SER A 70 -4.51 -0.06 -12.10
CA SER A 70 -5.18 -0.79 -13.18
C SER A 70 -6.23 -1.70 -12.58
N SER A 71 -7.45 -1.66 -13.13
CA SER A 71 -8.53 -2.60 -12.84
C SER A 71 -8.72 -3.55 -14.04
N ASP A 72 -8.92 -4.84 -13.77
CA ASP A 72 -9.16 -5.87 -14.78
C ASP A 72 -10.60 -5.85 -15.34
N ALA A 73 -11.50 -5.18 -14.63
CA ALA A 73 -12.89 -4.91 -15.01
C ALA A 73 -13.25 -3.44 -14.76
N PHE A 74 -14.51 -3.09 -15.02
CA PHE A 74 -15.03 -1.77 -14.69
C PHE A 74 -15.08 -1.53 -13.17
N ILE A 75 -14.95 -0.27 -12.77
CA ILE A 75 -15.09 0.22 -11.41
C ILE A 75 -16.57 0.50 -11.17
N PRO A 76 -17.22 -0.19 -10.21
CA PRO A 76 -18.66 -0.09 -10.05
C PRO A 76 -19.10 1.23 -9.37
N PHE A 77 -18.26 1.80 -8.51
CA PHE A 77 -18.57 2.97 -7.69
C PHE A 77 -17.33 3.83 -7.42
N ARG A 78 -17.55 5.13 -7.19
CA ARG A 78 -16.49 6.12 -6.90
C ARG A 78 -15.64 5.84 -5.66
N ASP A 79 -16.12 5.01 -4.73
CA ASP A 79 -15.41 4.67 -3.49
C ASP A 79 -14.02 4.05 -3.75
N ASN A 80 -13.88 3.33 -4.87
CA ASN A 80 -12.60 2.81 -5.36
C ASN A 80 -11.62 3.95 -5.68
N ILE A 81 -12.09 5.03 -6.31
CA ILE A 81 -11.30 6.23 -6.61
C ILE A 81 -10.99 7.00 -5.33
N ASP A 82 -11.97 7.18 -4.44
CA ASP A 82 -11.77 7.83 -3.14
C ASP A 82 -10.72 7.10 -2.28
N ARG A 83 -10.68 5.76 -2.37
CA ARG A 83 -9.67 4.93 -1.70
C ARG A 83 -8.29 5.04 -2.36
N ALA A 84 -8.23 5.10 -3.69
CA ALA A 84 -7.02 5.23 -4.48
C ALA A 84 -6.33 6.59 -4.24
N ALA A 85 -7.12 7.66 -4.11
CA ALA A 85 -6.64 9.02 -3.83
C ALA A 85 -5.81 9.10 -2.55
N ARG A 86 -6.18 8.32 -1.52
CA ARG A 86 -5.45 8.25 -0.24
C ARG A 86 -4.04 7.66 -0.34
N THR A 87 -3.66 7.14 -1.50
CA THR A 87 -2.37 6.49 -1.74
C THR A 87 -1.55 7.14 -2.84
N GLY A 88 -1.92 8.36 -3.29
CA GLY A 88 -1.15 9.07 -4.32
C GLY A 88 -1.37 8.58 -5.74
N VAL A 89 -2.52 7.94 -6.01
CA VAL A 89 -2.86 7.53 -7.37
C VAL A 89 -3.13 8.76 -8.24
N LYS A 90 -2.50 8.80 -9.41
CA LYS A 90 -2.63 9.86 -10.43
C LYS A 90 -3.10 9.34 -11.78
N TYR A 91 -2.96 8.04 -12.02
CA TYR A 91 -3.29 7.42 -13.29
C TYR A 91 -4.15 6.19 -13.02
N VAL A 92 -5.32 6.12 -13.64
CA VAL A 92 -6.28 5.02 -13.50
C VAL A 92 -6.58 4.47 -14.87
N VAL A 93 -6.51 3.15 -15.02
CA VAL A 93 -6.96 2.44 -16.21
C VAL A 93 -7.95 1.35 -15.82
N GLU A 94 -9.05 1.28 -16.55
CA GLU A 94 -10.09 0.28 -16.35
C GLU A 94 -10.76 -0.12 -17.68
N THR A 95 -11.71 -1.04 -17.61
CA THR A 95 -12.48 -1.43 -18.80
C THR A 95 -13.50 -0.37 -19.22
N GLY A 96 -14.15 0.31 -18.25
CA GLY A 96 -15.38 1.08 -18.47
C GLY A 96 -16.59 0.18 -18.72
N GLY A 97 -17.79 0.79 -18.77
CA GLY A 97 -19.07 0.10 -18.95
C GLY A 97 -19.87 -0.11 -17.67
N SER A 98 -19.55 0.61 -16.59
CA SER A 98 -20.42 0.69 -15.42
C SER A 98 -21.64 1.55 -15.73
N VAL A 99 -22.78 1.25 -15.09
CA VAL A 99 -23.95 2.16 -15.08
C VAL A 99 -23.62 3.49 -14.40
N ARG A 100 -22.52 3.54 -13.63
CA ARG A 100 -22.07 4.70 -12.84
C ARG A 100 -20.70 5.23 -13.29
N ASP A 101 -20.33 5.03 -14.55
CA ASP A 101 -19.07 5.56 -15.10
C ASP A 101 -18.96 7.08 -14.86
N ASP A 102 -20.07 7.84 -14.98
CA ASP A 102 -20.08 9.28 -14.73
C ASP A 102 -19.62 9.65 -13.30
N ASP A 103 -20.01 8.87 -12.28
CA ASP A 103 -19.59 9.09 -10.89
C ASP A 103 -18.08 8.83 -10.72
N VAL A 104 -17.55 7.85 -11.44
CA VAL A 104 -16.14 7.45 -11.40
C VAL A 104 -15.28 8.49 -12.13
N ILE A 105 -15.73 8.97 -13.29
CA ILE A 105 -15.10 10.05 -14.06
C ILE A 105 -15.05 11.32 -13.20
N ALA A 106 -16.20 11.73 -12.64
CA ALA A 106 -16.28 12.92 -11.79
C ALA A 106 -15.34 12.82 -10.58
N ALA A 107 -15.25 11.66 -9.94
CA ALA A 107 -14.30 11.46 -8.84
C ALA A 107 -12.84 11.56 -9.31
N CYS A 108 -12.49 11.02 -10.47
CA CYS A 108 -11.14 11.17 -11.03
C CYS A 108 -10.81 12.65 -11.29
N ASP A 109 -11.74 13.40 -11.87
CA ASP A 109 -11.59 14.83 -12.12
C ASP A 109 -11.44 15.61 -10.80
N GLU A 110 -12.26 15.32 -9.78
CA GLU A 110 -12.19 15.93 -8.45
C GLU A 110 -10.80 15.76 -7.79
N TYR A 111 -10.16 14.60 -7.97
CA TYR A 111 -8.82 14.32 -7.43
C TYR A 111 -7.68 14.65 -8.39
N GLY A 112 -7.97 15.16 -9.59
CA GLY A 112 -6.98 15.45 -10.62
C GLY A 112 -6.23 14.20 -11.10
N MET A 113 -6.94 13.09 -11.27
CA MET A 113 -6.43 11.83 -11.82
C MET A 113 -6.73 11.73 -13.31
N LEU A 114 -5.81 11.16 -14.09
CA LEU A 114 -6.07 10.77 -15.46
C LEU A 114 -6.75 9.39 -15.48
N LEU A 115 -7.97 9.33 -16.03
CA LEU A 115 -8.71 8.08 -16.24
C LEU A 115 -8.65 7.63 -17.70
N VAL A 116 -8.37 6.35 -17.93
CA VAL A 116 -8.37 5.70 -19.25
C VAL A 116 -9.32 4.50 -19.24
N MET A 117 -10.34 4.54 -20.10
CA MET A 117 -11.25 3.41 -20.33
C MET A 117 -10.83 2.64 -21.58
N THR A 118 -10.53 1.35 -21.42
CA THR A 118 -9.91 0.53 -22.47
C THR A 118 -10.92 -0.25 -23.32
N GLY A 119 -12.11 -0.55 -22.80
CA GLY A 119 -13.04 -1.51 -23.39
C GLY A 119 -12.55 -2.96 -23.37
N VAL A 120 -11.40 -3.24 -22.75
CA VAL A 120 -10.82 -4.59 -22.65
C VAL A 120 -10.93 -5.08 -21.21
N ARG A 121 -11.50 -6.28 -21.04
CA ARG A 121 -11.63 -6.96 -19.74
C ARG A 121 -10.57 -8.05 -19.61
N LEU A 122 -9.90 -8.13 -18.47
CA LEU A 122 -8.70 -8.97 -18.25
C LEU A 122 -8.93 -10.06 -17.19
N PHE A 123 -10.08 -10.73 -17.22
CA PHE A 123 -10.34 -11.86 -16.33
C PHE A 123 -9.39 -13.03 -16.59
N HIS A 124 -8.90 -13.62 -15.50
CA HIS A 124 -8.11 -14.84 -15.49
C HIS A 124 -8.64 -15.75 -14.37
N HIS A 125 -8.90 -17.01 -14.69
CA HIS A 125 -9.50 -18.01 -13.79
C HIS A 125 -8.49 -19.07 -13.38
#